data_AF-M7UW50-F1
#
_entry.id   AF-M7UW50-F1
#
_cell.length_a   1.000
_cell.length_b   1.000
_cell.length_c   1.000
_cell.angle_alpha   90.00
_cell.angle_beta   90.00
_cell.angle_gamma   90.00
#
_symmetry.space_group_name_H-M   'P 1'
#
loop_
_entity.id
_entity.type
_entity.pdbx_description
1 polymer ?
#
loop_
_entity_poly.entity_id
_entity_poly.type
_entity_poly.pdbx_seq_one_letter_code
_entity_poly.pdbx_strand_id
1 'polypeptide(L)'
;MVFASMKTQYFPPAPTFTEKDVGAQTGKVFIITGGNQGVGFELIKMLYPTGATVYMASRSEERAAEATKIITSSDPSNASRLKFLHLDLSDLNSVRSAAQKFAKQKTRLDILLNNAGVGGEPVGSKTKQGIELHIGVNVIAPLLLTQLLHPQLRTAATSSPKASVRVIWTSSWMM
;
A
#
# COMPACT_ATOMS: atom_id res chain seq x y z
N MET A 1 -12.70 1.82 27.86
CA MET A 1 -11.28 1.92 27.46
C MET A 1 -10.46 1.40 28.63
N VAL A 2 -9.70 0.32 28.46
CA VAL A 2 -8.97 -0.31 29.57
C VAL A 2 -7.57 0.30 29.62
N PHE A 3 -7.18 0.93 30.73
CA PHE A 3 -5.88 1.61 30.91
C PHE A 3 -4.66 0.75 30.57
N ALA A 4 -4.77 -0.59 30.66
CA ALA A 4 -3.72 -1.52 30.24
C ALA A 4 -3.38 -1.41 28.74
N SER A 5 -4.30 -0.94 27.88
CA SER A 5 -4.05 -0.81 26.44
C SER A 5 -3.25 0.43 26.06
N MET A 6 -3.22 1.48 26.89
CA MET A 6 -2.50 2.71 26.54
C MET A 6 -0.99 2.53 26.66
N LYS A 7 -0.49 1.93 27.76
CA LYS A 7 0.96 1.70 27.93
C LYS A 7 1.53 0.82 26.83
N THR A 8 0.83 -0.25 26.44
CA THR A 8 1.27 -1.13 25.35
C THR A 8 1.07 -0.52 23.96
N GLN A 9 0.22 0.48 23.79
CA GLN A 9 0.12 1.26 22.55
C GLN A 9 1.27 2.26 22.39
N TYR A 10 1.67 2.94 23.47
CA TYR A 10 2.80 3.88 23.44
C TYR A 10 4.16 3.18 23.48
N PHE A 11 4.26 2.05 24.19
CA PHE A 11 5.47 1.25 24.33
C PHE A 11 5.15 -0.20 23.98
N PRO A 12 4.99 -0.52 22.69
CA PRO A 12 4.70 -1.89 22.27
C PRO A 12 5.86 -2.82 22.67
N PRO A 13 5.57 -4.03 23.16
CA PRO A 13 6.60 -5.03 23.41
C PRO A 13 7.26 -5.44 22.08
N ALA A 14 8.39 -6.14 22.17
CA ALA A 14 9.03 -6.71 20.99
C ALA A 14 8.02 -7.53 20.17
N PRO A 15 8.02 -7.39 18.83
CA PRO A 15 7.05 -8.10 18.00
C PRO A 15 7.32 -9.60 18.07
N THR A 16 6.25 -10.38 18.28
CA THR A 16 6.32 -11.85 18.22
C THR A 16 6.30 -12.39 16.79
N PHE A 17 6.02 -11.53 15.81
CA PHE A 17 6.00 -11.83 14.39
C PHE A 17 6.95 -10.90 13.66
N THR A 18 7.88 -11.46 12.90
CA THR A 18 8.99 -10.75 12.24
C THR A 18 9.04 -11.11 10.76
N GLU A 19 10.02 -10.56 10.04
CA GLU A 19 10.29 -10.87 8.64
C GLU A 19 10.53 -12.37 8.39
N LYS A 20 11.03 -13.08 9.40
CA LYS A 20 11.29 -14.53 9.36
C LYS A 20 10.00 -15.35 9.29
N ASP A 21 8.88 -14.79 9.75
CA ASP A 21 7.60 -15.49 9.91
C ASP A 21 6.65 -15.29 8.71
N VAL A 22 6.98 -14.38 7.78
CA VAL A 22 6.12 -14.02 6.63
C VAL A 22 5.88 -15.21 5.68
N GLY A 23 6.85 -16.12 5.58
CA GLY A 23 6.79 -17.27 4.67
C GLY A 23 6.74 -16.88 3.18
N ALA A 24 6.63 -17.89 2.31
CA ALA A 24 6.55 -17.67 0.87
C ALA A 24 5.22 -17.00 0.46
N GLN A 25 5.32 -15.97 -0.37
CA GLN A 25 4.19 -15.24 -0.97
C GLN A 25 4.23 -15.32 -2.51
N THR A 26 4.95 -16.29 -3.06
CA THR A 26 5.06 -16.54 -4.50
C THR A 26 3.69 -16.60 -5.17
N GLY A 27 3.56 -15.89 -6.29
CA GLY A 27 2.31 -15.84 -7.06
C GLY A 27 1.27 -14.84 -6.54
N LYS A 28 1.46 -14.27 -5.34
CA LYS A 28 0.59 -13.20 -4.84
C LYS A 28 1.00 -11.83 -5.36
N VAL A 29 0.00 -10.99 -5.56
CA VAL A 29 0.14 -9.61 -6.06
C VAL A 29 -0.29 -8.61 -4.99
N PHE A 30 0.57 -7.66 -4.68
CA PHE A 30 0.35 -6.62 -3.69
C PHE A 30 0.34 -5.25 -4.37
N ILE A 31 -0.54 -4.36 -3.93
CA ILE A 31 -0.42 -2.90 -4.16
C ILE A 31 -0.28 -2.25 -2.80
N ILE A 32 0.83 -1.53 -2.61
CA ILE A 32 1.13 -0.80 -1.38
C ILE A 32 1.19 0.69 -1.71
N THR A 33 0.19 1.45 -1.25
CA THR A 33 0.17 2.91 -1.43
C THR A 33 1.08 3.59 -0.41
N GLY A 34 1.85 4.59 -0.86
CA GLY A 34 2.88 5.23 -0.04
C GLY A 34 4.06 4.29 0.23
N GLY A 35 4.29 3.32 -0.66
CA GLY A 35 5.30 2.27 -0.47
C GLY A 35 6.76 2.73 -0.58
N ASN A 36 7.02 3.98 -0.96
CA ASN A 36 8.37 4.50 -1.13
C ASN A 36 8.99 5.05 0.17
N GLN A 37 8.24 5.12 1.28
CA GLN A 37 8.72 5.61 2.56
C GLN A 37 7.94 5.04 3.75
N GLY A 38 8.46 5.20 4.96
CA GLY A 38 7.78 4.87 6.22
C GLY A 38 7.30 3.42 6.30
N VAL A 39 6.09 3.22 6.85
CA VAL A 39 5.50 1.89 7.08
C VAL A 39 5.34 1.10 5.78
N GLY A 40 4.94 1.77 4.69
CA GLY A 40 4.80 1.14 3.38
C GLY A 40 6.12 0.61 2.85
N PHE A 41 7.21 1.37 2.99
CA PHE A 41 8.55 0.96 2.58
C PHE A 41 9.05 -0.27 3.33
N GLU A 42 8.95 -0.27 4.66
CA GLU A 42 9.39 -1.41 5.46
C GLU A 42 8.58 -2.65 5.10
N LEU A 43 7.26 -2.54 4.90
CA LEU A 43 6.45 -3.68 4.45
C LEU A 43 6.93 -4.24 3.10
N ILE A 44 7.23 -3.38 2.13
CA ILE A 44 7.75 -3.85 0.83
C ILE A 44 9.10 -4.57 1.02
N LYS A 45 9.98 -4.04 1.86
CA LYS A 45 11.27 -4.66 2.18
C LYS A 45 11.10 -6.04 2.80
N MET A 46 10.13 -6.23 3.70
CA MET A 46 9.78 -7.54 4.28
C MET A 46 9.20 -8.51 3.23
N LEU A 47 8.41 -8.01 2.29
CA LEU A 47 7.79 -8.81 1.23
C LEU A 47 8.77 -9.17 0.09
N TYR A 48 9.80 -8.38 -0.14
CA TYR A 48 10.75 -8.56 -1.24
C TYR A 48 11.33 -9.99 -1.34
N PRO A 49 11.89 -10.58 -0.26
CA PRO A 49 12.47 -11.92 -0.31
C PRO A 49 11.44 -13.05 -0.46
N THR A 50 10.15 -12.78 -0.31
CA THR A 50 9.11 -13.82 -0.18
C THR A 50 8.60 -14.41 -1.50
N GLY A 51 9.02 -13.87 -2.65
CA GLY A 51 8.47 -14.27 -3.96
C GLY A 51 7.24 -13.47 -4.43
N ALA A 52 6.70 -12.57 -3.61
CA ALA A 52 5.58 -11.71 -3.98
C ALA A 52 5.90 -10.80 -5.19
N THR A 53 4.88 -10.50 -6.00
CA THR A 53 4.92 -9.33 -6.90
C THR A 53 4.35 -8.13 -6.17
N VAL A 54 5.11 -7.05 -6.07
CA VAL A 54 4.72 -5.87 -5.29
C VAL A 54 4.70 -4.64 -6.20
N TYR A 55 3.56 -3.96 -6.25
CA TYR A 55 3.41 -2.64 -6.86
C TYR A 55 3.58 -1.58 -5.77
N MET A 56 4.72 -0.90 -5.79
CA MET A 56 4.99 0.28 -4.99
C MET A 56 4.25 1.47 -5.61
N ALA A 57 3.13 1.85 -5.00
CA ALA A 57 2.32 2.95 -5.49
C ALA A 57 2.68 4.26 -4.78
N SER A 58 3.11 5.27 -5.53
CA SER A 58 3.49 6.57 -4.98
C SER A 58 3.42 7.68 -6.04
N ARG A 59 3.52 8.94 -5.58
CA ARG A 59 3.50 10.14 -6.43
C ARG A 59 4.80 10.35 -7.19
N SER A 60 5.93 10.23 -6.48
CA SER A 60 7.27 10.52 -7.00
C SER A 60 7.95 9.25 -7.50
N GLU A 61 8.18 9.18 -8.80
CA GLU A 61 8.93 8.10 -9.44
C GLU A 61 10.38 8.07 -8.95
N GLU A 62 11.01 9.23 -8.78
CA GLU A 62 12.37 9.37 -8.27
C GLU A 62 12.53 8.73 -6.88
N ARG A 63 11.66 9.10 -5.92
CA ARG A 63 11.71 8.51 -4.58
C ARG A 63 11.37 7.02 -4.59
N ALA A 64 10.50 6.57 -5.50
CA ALA A 64 10.23 5.15 -5.67
C ALA A 64 11.44 4.39 -6.23
N ALA A 65 12.20 5.00 -7.15
CA ALA A 65 13.42 4.43 -7.71
C ALA A 65 14.53 4.33 -6.65
N GLU A 66 14.69 5.35 -5.80
CA GLU A 66 15.61 5.32 -4.66
C GLU A 66 15.23 4.22 -3.67
N ALA A 67 13.97 4.14 -3.26
CA ALA A 67 13.46 3.09 -2.40
C ALA A 67 13.69 1.69 -3.01
N THR A 68 13.44 1.54 -4.31
CA THR A 68 13.68 0.29 -5.05
C THR A 68 15.15 -0.10 -4.98
N LYS A 69 16.08 0.84 -5.25
CA LYS A 69 17.52 0.59 -5.17
C LYS A 69 17.94 0.09 -3.78
N ILE A 70 17.40 0.68 -2.72
CA ILE A 70 17.69 0.26 -1.34
C ILE A 70 17.17 -1.16 -1.10
N ILE A 71 15.91 -1.44 -1.44
CA ILE A 71 15.27 -2.75 -1.23
C ILE A 71 15.98 -3.87 -2.00
N THR A 72 16.39 -3.60 -3.24
CA THR A 72 17.00 -4.61 -4.11
C THR A 72 18.52 -4.74 -3.93
N SER A 73 19.14 -3.93 -3.06
CA SER A 73 20.61 -3.85 -2.94
C SER A 73 21.26 -5.16 -2.51
N SER A 74 20.60 -5.95 -1.65
CA SER A 74 21.10 -7.23 -1.15
C SER A 74 20.82 -8.41 -2.08
N ASP A 75 19.82 -8.29 -2.96
CA ASP A 75 19.47 -9.31 -3.94
C ASP A 75 18.83 -8.66 -5.17
N PRO A 76 19.61 -8.27 -6.18
CA PRO A 76 19.08 -7.65 -7.40
C PRO A 76 18.30 -8.61 -8.31
N SER A 77 18.46 -9.92 -8.14
CA SER A 77 17.89 -10.93 -9.06
C SER A 77 16.35 -10.90 -9.09
N ASN A 78 15.76 -10.41 -8.01
CA ASN A 78 14.31 -10.35 -7.82
C ASN A 78 13.70 -8.96 -8.10
N ALA A 79 14.50 -8.00 -8.57
CA ALA A 79 14.06 -6.61 -8.73
C ALA A 79 12.85 -6.46 -9.67
N SER A 80 12.71 -7.34 -10.67
CA SER A 80 11.59 -7.35 -11.62
C SER A 80 10.21 -7.57 -10.98
N ARG A 81 10.17 -8.14 -9.76
CA ARG A 81 8.95 -8.34 -8.97
C ARG A 81 8.50 -7.08 -8.24
N LEU A 82 9.38 -6.10 -8.06
CA LEU A 82 9.07 -4.80 -7.47
C LEU A 82 8.80 -3.79 -8.58
N LYS A 83 7.57 -3.32 -8.67
CA LYS A 83 7.08 -2.48 -9.77
C LYS A 83 6.64 -1.13 -9.28
N PHE A 84 7.02 -0.07 -9.98
CA PHE A 84 6.47 1.26 -9.72
C PHE A 84 5.07 1.41 -10.32
N LEU A 85 4.16 1.98 -9.53
CA LEU A 85 2.83 2.40 -9.97
C LEU A 85 2.63 3.88 -9.60
N HIS A 86 2.71 4.76 -10.59
CA HIS A 86 2.38 6.16 -10.34
C HIS A 86 0.94 6.29 -9.84
N LEU A 87 0.79 6.90 -8.66
CA LEU A 87 -0.49 7.13 -7.99
C LEU A 87 -0.42 8.43 -7.18
N ASP A 88 -1.22 9.40 -7.59
CA ASP A 88 -1.47 10.62 -6.82
C ASP A 88 -2.89 10.60 -6.27
N LEU A 89 -3.00 10.38 -4.96
CA LEU A 89 -4.29 10.38 -4.26
C LEU A 89 -4.93 11.77 -4.15
N SER A 90 -4.19 12.85 -4.44
CA SER A 90 -4.76 14.19 -4.54
C SER A 90 -5.39 14.49 -5.91
N ASP A 91 -5.39 13.50 -6.82
CA ASP A 91 -5.97 13.58 -8.15
C ASP A 91 -6.72 12.30 -8.54
N LEU A 92 -8.05 12.36 -8.55
CA LEU A 92 -8.89 11.20 -8.91
C LEU A 92 -8.67 10.70 -10.34
N ASN A 93 -8.16 11.52 -11.26
CA ASN A 93 -7.77 11.06 -12.60
C ASN A 93 -6.49 10.20 -12.56
N SER A 94 -5.56 10.53 -11.67
CA SER A 94 -4.38 9.71 -11.40
C SER A 94 -4.79 8.35 -10.82
N VAL A 95 -5.74 8.33 -9.88
CA VAL A 95 -6.30 7.08 -9.31
C VAL A 95 -6.88 6.18 -10.41
N ARG A 96 -7.69 6.75 -11.32
CA ARG A 96 -8.26 6.01 -12.46
C ARG A 96 -7.19 5.46 -13.38
N SER A 97 -6.21 6.29 -13.72
CA SER A 97 -5.10 5.92 -14.61
C SER A 97 -4.25 4.79 -14.00
N ALA A 98 -3.97 4.86 -12.70
CA ALA A 98 -3.23 3.83 -11.96
C ALA A 98 -3.98 2.49 -11.98
N ALA A 99 -5.27 2.49 -11.65
CA ALA A 99 -6.09 1.28 -11.67
C ALA A 99 -6.19 0.66 -13.07
N GLN A 100 -6.37 1.48 -14.12
CA GLN A 100 -6.38 1.02 -15.51
C GLN A 100 -5.03 0.44 -15.93
N LYS A 101 -3.92 1.11 -15.58
CA LYS A 101 -2.56 0.62 -15.86
C LYS A 101 -2.30 -0.72 -15.19
N PHE A 102 -2.74 -0.89 -13.93
CA PHE A 102 -2.64 -2.16 -13.22
C PHE A 102 -3.50 -3.25 -13.88
N ALA A 103 -4.77 -2.95 -14.20
CA ALA A 103 -5.70 -3.89 -14.81
C ALA A 103 -5.21 -4.42 -16.18
N LYS A 104 -4.47 -3.61 -16.95
CA LYS A 104 -3.83 -4.03 -18.20
C LYS A 104 -2.69 -5.04 -18.00
N GLN A 105 -2.09 -5.08 -16.81
CA GLN A 105 -0.92 -5.92 -16.51
C GLN A 105 -1.27 -7.15 -15.65
N LYS A 106 -2.32 -7.06 -14.83
CA LYS A 106 -2.68 -8.08 -13.83
C LYS A 106 -4.19 -8.26 -13.77
N THR A 107 -4.59 -9.53 -13.79
CA THR A 107 -5.97 -9.97 -13.65
C THR A 107 -6.36 -10.27 -12.20
N ARG A 108 -5.37 -10.32 -11.29
CA ARG A 108 -5.53 -10.62 -9.86
C ARG A 108 -4.84 -9.58 -8.99
N LEU A 109 -5.42 -9.34 -7.81
CA LEU A 109 -4.83 -8.56 -6.71
C LEU A 109 -5.13 -9.27 -5.41
N ASP A 110 -4.10 -9.66 -4.66
CA ASP A 110 -4.26 -10.43 -3.43
C ASP A 110 -4.36 -9.50 -2.21
N ILE A 111 -3.55 -8.45 -2.18
CA ILE A 111 -3.52 -7.49 -1.07
C ILE A 111 -3.48 -6.07 -1.59
N LEU A 112 -4.41 -5.25 -1.12
CA LEU A 112 -4.37 -3.79 -1.27
C LEU A 112 -4.14 -3.17 0.11
N LEU A 113 -3.03 -2.45 0.27
CA LEU A 113 -2.77 -1.64 1.46
C LEU A 113 -2.96 -0.15 1.14
N ASN A 114 -4.07 0.40 1.64
CA ASN A 114 -4.35 1.83 1.69
C ASN A 114 -3.58 2.44 2.87
N ASN A 115 -2.30 2.74 2.66
CA ASN A 115 -1.37 3.28 3.64
C ASN A 115 -0.96 4.73 3.35
N ALA A 116 -0.97 5.18 2.09
CA ALA A 116 -0.70 6.58 1.79
C ALA A 116 -1.76 7.47 2.43
N GLY A 117 -1.30 8.53 3.10
CA GLY A 117 -2.15 9.55 3.69
C GLY A 117 -1.37 10.83 3.94
N VAL A 118 -2.10 11.88 4.31
CA VAL A 118 -1.57 13.19 4.70
C VAL A 118 -2.13 13.59 6.06
N GLY A 119 -1.38 14.43 6.78
CA GLY A 119 -1.80 15.00 8.05
C GLY A 119 -1.04 16.28 8.36
N GLY A 120 -1.69 17.22 9.03
CA GLY A 120 -1.10 18.52 9.37
C GLY A 120 -1.00 19.48 8.18
N GLU A 121 -1.79 19.27 7.12
CA GLU A 121 -1.79 20.14 5.94
C GLU A 121 -2.50 21.47 6.24
N PRO A 122 -2.09 22.59 5.60
CA PRO A 122 -2.70 23.90 5.85
C PRO A 122 -4.22 23.92 5.63
N VAL A 123 -4.93 24.70 6.45
CA VAL A 123 -6.39 24.89 6.30
C VAL A 123 -6.71 25.42 4.90
N GLY A 124 -7.73 24.83 4.27
CA GLY A 124 -8.15 25.20 2.92
C GLY A 124 -7.38 24.50 1.80
N SER A 125 -6.42 23.62 2.13
CA SER A 125 -5.78 22.73 1.15
C SER A 125 -6.83 21.86 0.45
N LYS A 126 -6.66 21.69 -0.88
CA LYS A 126 -7.60 20.95 -1.72
C LYS A 126 -6.90 20.01 -2.69
N THR A 127 -7.58 18.93 -3.03
CA THR A 127 -7.26 18.07 -4.17
C THR A 127 -7.48 18.79 -5.50
N LYS A 128 -7.03 18.19 -6.61
CA LYS A 128 -7.28 18.72 -7.97
C LYS A 128 -8.77 18.81 -8.31
N GLN A 129 -9.62 18.04 -7.64
CA GLN A 129 -11.07 18.08 -7.81
C GLN A 129 -11.76 19.08 -6.85
N GLY A 130 -10.99 19.89 -6.12
CA GLY A 130 -11.52 20.92 -5.21
C GLY A 130 -12.07 20.38 -3.88
N ILE A 131 -11.89 19.09 -3.60
CA ILE A 131 -12.25 18.44 -2.33
C ILE A 131 -11.21 18.83 -1.28
N GLU A 132 -11.64 19.07 -0.04
CA GLU A 132 -10.73 19.21 1.12
C GLU A 132 -9.68 18.09 1.12
N LEU A 133 -8.42 18.45 1.34
CA LEU A 133 -7.28 17.58 1.05
C LEU A 133 -7.28 16.28 1.88
N HIS A 134 -7.60 16.34 3.18
CA HIS A 134 -7.61 15.14 4.02
C HIS A 134 -8.74 14.19 3.63
N ILE A 135 -9.95 14.70 3.39
CA ILE A 135 -11.07 13.91 2.89
C ILE A 135 -10.76 13.31 1.52
N GLY A 136 -10.16 14.11 0.64
CA GLY A 136 -9.78 13.67 -0.70
C GLY A 136 -8.74 12.54 -0.68
N VAL A 137 -7.63 12.74 0.02
CA VAL A 137 -6.47 11.85 0.01
C VAL A 137 -6.65 10.65 0.95
N ASN A 138 -7.21 10.84 2.15
CA ASN A 138 -7.28 9.78 3.16
C ASN A 138 -8.57 8.93 3.07
N VAL A 139 -9.61 9.42 2.37
CA VAL A 139 -10.92 8.74 2.32
C VAL A 139 -11.37 8.47 0.89
N ILE A 140 -11.60 9.51 0.10
CA ILE A 140 -12.28 9.38 -1.21
C ILE A 140 -11.37 8.66 -2.22
N ALA A 141 -10.12 9.07 -2.36
CA ALA A 141 -9.21 8.48 -3.32
C ALA A 141 -8.88 6.99 -3.03
N PRO A 142 -8.59 6.57 -1.78
CA PRO A 142 -8.37 5.15 -1.46
C PRO A 142 -9.65 4.30 -1.61
N LEU A 143 -10.82 4.84 -1.28
CA LEU A 143 -12.09 4.16 -1.54
C LEU A 143 -12.30 3.95 -3.04
N LEU A 144 -12.09 5.00 -3.84
CA LEU A 144 -12.20 4.92 -5.29
C LEU A 144 -11.21 3.90 -5.87
N LEU A 145 -9.96 3.91 -5.43
CA LEU A 145 -8.95 2.96 -5.84
C LEU A 145 -9.39 1.51 -5.55
N THR A 146 -9.91 1.28 -4.34
CA THR A 146 -10.42 -0.03 -3.92
C THR A 146 -11.59 -0.48 -4.82
N GLN A 147 -12.54 0.40 -5.12
CA GLN A 147 -13.67 0.10 -6.01
C GLN A 147 -13.21 -0.25 -7.42
N LEU A 148 -12.23 0.49 -7.97
CA LEU A 148 -11.71 0.25 -9.32
C LEU A 148 -10.92 -1.06 -9.43
N LEU A 149 -10.25 -1.48 -8.35
CA LEU A 149 -9.48 -2.72 -8.27
C LEU A 149 -10.29 -3.93 -7.79
N HIS A 150 -11.56 -3.71 -7.45
CA HIS A 150 -12.46 -4.75 -6.96
C HIS A 150 -12.57 -5.97 -7.89
N PRO A 151 -12.61 -5.85 -9.23
CA PRO A 151 -12.60 -7.02 -10.11
C PRO A 151 -11.38 -7.93 -9.89
N GLN A 152 -10.18 -7.37 -9.76
CA GLN A 152 -8.94 -8.13 -9.55
C GLN A 152 -8.88 -8.76 -8.15
N LEU A 153 -9.38 -8.04 -7.14
CA LEU A 153 -9.54 -8.57 -5.77
C LEU A 153 -10.51 -9.77 -5.77
N ARG A 154 -11.65 -9.64 -6.44
CA ARG A 154 -12.64 -10.71 -6.57
C ARG A 154 -12.05 -11.93 -7.28
N THR A 155 -11.32 -11.73 -8.39
CA THR A 155 -10.64 -12.83 -9.10
C THR A 155 -9.68 -13.58 -8.18
N ALA A 156 -8.84 -12.87 -7.42
CA ALA A 156 -7.94 -13.50 -6.46
C ALA A 156 -8.72 -14.28 -5.39
N ALA A 157 -9.82 -13.72 -4.88
CA ALA A 157 -10.61 -14.34 -3.81
C ALA A 157 -11.29 -15.65 -4.24
N THR A 158 -11.64 -15.80 -5.53
CA THR A 158 -12.25 -17.05 -6.04
C THR A 158 -11.28 -18.22 -6.11
N SER A 159 -9.97 -17.96 -6.22
CA SER A 159 -8.95 -18.98 -6.44
C SER A 159 -7.94 -19.12 -5.29
N SER A 160 -8.10 -18.32 -4.23
CA SER A 160 -7.18 -18.31 -3.09
C SER A 160 -7.86 -18.87 -1.83
N PRO A 161 -7.08 -19.37 -0.83
CA PRO A 161 -7.64 -19.85 0.42
C PRO A 161 -8.56 -18.81 1.09
N LYS A 162 -9.58 -19.29 1.83
CA LYS A 162 -10.53 -18.42 2.52
C LYS A 162 -9.80 -17.38 3.38
N ALA A 163 -10.24 -16.12 3.31
CA ALA A 163 -9.69 -14.99 4.06
C ALA A 163 -8.20 -14.66 3.79
N SER A 164 -7.65 -15.07 2.64
CA SER A 164 -6.28 -14.72 2.25
C SER A 164 -6.17 -13.42 1.43
N VAL A 165 -7.24 -13.02 0.73
CA VAL A 165 -7.31 -11.76 -0.03
C VAL A 165 -7.85 -10.64 0.87
N ARG A 166 -7.16 -9.50 0.93
CA ARG A 166 -7.45 -8.45 1.92
C ARG A 166 -7.29 -7.05 1.34
N VAL A 167 -8.17 -6.16 1.79
CA VAL A 167 -7.98 -4.71 1.70
C VAL A 167 -7.72 -4.22 3.12
N ILE A 168 -6.59 -3.55 3.32
CA ILE A 168 -6.13 -3.09 4.63
C ILE A 168 -6.06 -1.56 4.58
N TRP A 169 -6.54 -0.91 5.64
CA TRP A 169 -6.52 0.53 5.80
C TRP A 169 -5.63 0.88 6.98
N THR A 170 -4.58 1.65 6.73
CA THR A 170 -3.81 2.27 7.80
C THR A 170 -4.59 3.49 8.30
N SER A 171 -4.86 3.53 9.59
CA SER A 171 -5.45 4.69 10.27
C SER A 171 -4.45 5.22 11.30
N SER A 172 -4.71 6.42 11.80
CA SER A 172 -4.05 6.96 12.98
C SER A 172 -5.05 7.04 14.14
N TRP A 173 -4.52 7.23 15.34
CA TRP A 173 -5.28 7.44 16.56
C TRP A 173 -5.34 8.94 16.97
N MET A 174 -4.90 9.86 16.11
CA MET A 174 -4.96 11.30 16.44
C MET A 174 -6.40 11.82 16.24
N MET A 175 -7.02 12.18 17.37
CA MET A 175 -8.08 13.18 17.44
C MET A 175 -7.53 14.56 17.05
#